data_AF-A0A382PGC9-F1
#
_entry.id   AF-A0A382PGC9-F1
#
_cell.length_a   1.000
_cell.length_b   1.000
_cell.length_c   1.000
_cell.angle_alpha   90.00
_cell.angle_beta   90.00
_cell.angle_gamma   90.00
#
_symmetry.space_group_name_H-M   'P 1'
#
loop_
_entity.id
_entity.type
_entity.pdbx_description
1 polymer ?
#
loop_
_entity_poly.entity_id
_entity_poly.type
_entity_poly.pdbx_seq_one_letter_code
_entity_poly.pdbx_strand_id
1 'polypeptide(L)'
;MKVHTILSGESLRQRLLQVIFLFSFVLLTGCGTQDGNEGILELKFGHVGAPGSLFALSAEEFSRRVEEKYPGRVQVNVFGSSQLGGDELMLQKLKLGTLDLALPSTIMSSRVELFGIFE
;
A
#
# COMPACT_ATOMS: atom_id res chain seq x y z
N MET A 1 29.49 -58.67 12.03
CA MET A 1 28.59 -57.54 12.35
C MET A 1 29.33 -56.21 12.13
N LYS A 2 29.60 -55.82 10.88
CA LYS A 2 30.43 -54.64 10.52
C LYS A 2 30.05 -54.04 9.16
N VAL A 3 28.77 -54.13 8.77
CA VAL A 3 28.24 -53.56 7.51
C VAL A 3 27.29 -52.37 7.78
N HIS A 4 26.76 -52.23 9.00
CA HIS A 4 25.82 -51.16 9.34
C HIS A 4 26.47 -49.78 9.60
N THR A 5 27.78 -49.71 9.87
CA THR A 5 28.45 -48.43 10.20
C THR A 5 28.91 -47.64 8.96
N ILE A 6 29.08 -48.29 7.80
CA ILE A 6 29.60 -47.63 6.58
C ILE A 6 28.49 -46.84 5.85
N LEU A 7 27.23 -47.30 5.90
CA LEU A 7 26.10 -46.65 5.23
C LEU A 7 25.63 -45.35 5.92
N SER A 8 26.03 -45.11 7.17
CA SER A 8 25.65 -43.90 7.91
C SER A 8 26.50 -42.67 7.52
N GLY A 9 27.71 -42.86 6.98
CA GLY A 9 28.61 -41.75 6.63
C GLY A 9 28.30 -41.11 5.28
N GLU A 10 27.90 -41.90 4.28
CA GLU A 10 27.56 -41.40 2.94
C GLU A 10 26.22 -40.65 2.92
N SER A 11 25.24 -41.10 3.71
CA SER A 11 23.96 -40.42 3.86
C SER A 11 24.08 -39.03 4.51
N LEU A 12 25.06 -38.84 5.40
CA LEU A 12 25.33 -37.54 6.03
C LEU A 12 26.02 -36.57 5.05
N ARG A 13 26.94 -37.06 4.22
CA ARG A 13 27.58 -36.28 3.14
C ARG A 13 26.57 -35.85 2.07
N GLN A 14 25.65 -36.74 1.66
CA GLN A 14 24.57 -36.41 0.73
C GLN A 14 23.58 -35.38 1.30
N ARG A 15 23.22 -35.48 2.59
CA ARG A 15 22.38 -34.49 3.27
C ARG A 15 23.08 -33.14 3.40
N LEU A 16 24.37 -33.12 3.72
CA LEU A 16 25.16 -31.89 3.76
C LEU A 16 25.22 -31.21 2.38
N LEU A 17 25.47 -31.99 1.32
CA LEU A 17 25.50 -31.50 -0.06
C LEU A 17 24.13 -30.94 -0.51
N GLN A 18 23.03 -31.60 -0.15
CA GLN A 18 21.67 -31.12 -0.45
C GLN A 18 21.35 -29.80 0.27
N VAL A 19 21.75 -29.65 1.54
CA VAL A 19 21.52 -28.41 2.30
C VAL A 19 22.34 -27.26 1.73
N ILE A 20 23.59 -27.49 1.33
CA ILE A 20 24.43 -26.47 0.70
C ILE A 20 23.86 -26.06 -0.66
N PHE A 21 23.34 -27.01 -1.45
CA PHE A 21 22.69 -26.73 -2.73
C PHE A 21 21.39 -25.93 -2.56
N LEU A 22 20.57 -26.25 -1.56
CA LEU A 22 19.37 -25.48 -1.22
C LEU A 22 19.71 -24.06 -0.73
N PHE A 23 20.77 -23.91 0.06
CA PHE A 23 21.19 -22.61 0.58
C PHE A 23 21.77 -21.70 -0.52
N SER A 24 22.49 -22.28 -1.49
CA SER A 24 22.98 -21.56 -2.67
C SER A 24 21.86 -21.13 -3.62
N PHE A 25 20.76 -21.90 -3.69
CA PHE A 25 19.60 -21.54 -4.51
C PHE A 25 18.83 -20.35 -3.91
N VAL A 26 18.72 -20.28 -2.57
CA VAL A 26 18.10 -19.16 -1.86
C VAL A 26 18.91 -17.85 -2.02
N LEU A 27 20.24 -17.94 -2.11
CA LEU A 27 21.10 -16.77 -2.31
C LEU A 27 21.02 -16.20 -3.74
N LEU A 28 20.75 -17.03 -4.76
CA LEU A 28 20.66 -16.57 -6.15
C LEU A 28 19.34 -15.87 -6.49
N THR A 29 18.25 -16.17 -5.78
CA THR A 29 16.95 -15.50 -5.95
C THR A 29 16.84 -14.17 -5.18
N GLY A 30 17.87 -13.80 -4.42
CA GLY A 30 17.88 -12.63 -3.53
C GLY A 30 18.22 -11.29 -4.19
N CYS A 31 18.73 -11.27 -5.42
CA CYS A 31 18.94 -10.03 -6.19
C CYS A 31 17.77 -9.78 -7.14
N GLY A 32 16.62 -9.43 -6.57
CA GLY A 32 15.65 -8.62 -7.28
C GLY A 32 16.21 -7.19 -7.35
N THR A 33 16.79 -6.82 -8.49
CA THR A 33 17.03 -5.42 -8.83
C THR A 33 15.69 -4.69 -8.74
N GLN A 34 15.50 -3.90 -7.68
CA GLN A 34 14.46 -2.88 -7.66
C GLN A 34 14.88 -1.82 -8.68
N ASP A 35 14.49 -2.05 -9.93
CA ASP A 35 14.46 -1.01 -10.94
C ASP A 35 13.55 0.09 -10.37
N GLY A 36 14.17 1.20 -10.00
CA GLY A 36 13.51 2.47 -9.72
C GLY A 36 12.90 2.99 -11.02
N ASN A 37 11.83 2.34 -11.47
CA ASN A 37 10.88 2.95 -12.36
C ASN A 37 10.24 4.07 -11.54
N GLU A 38 10.61 5.32 -11.78
CA GLU A 38 9.83 6.47 -11.33
C GLU A 38 8.49 6.43 -12.08
N GLY A 39 7.64 5.46 -11.74
CA GLY A 39 6.27 5.37 -12.20
C GLY A 39 5.50 6.57 -11.71
N ILE A 40 4.42 6.91 -12.41
CA ILE A 40 3.48 7.95 -12.00
C ILE A 40 3.03 7.64 -10.57
N LEU A 41 3.18 8.61 -9.67
CA LEU A 41 2.68 8.51 -8.32
C LEU A 41 1.16 8.61 -8.34
N GLU A 42 0.50 7.47 -8.17
CA GLU A 42 -0.95 7.37 -8.07
C GLU A 42 -1.42 7.69 -6.65
N LEU A 43 -2.22 8.74 -6.48
CA LEU A 43 -2.83 9.13 -5.21
C LEU A 43 -4.33 8.84 -5.23
N LYS A 44 -4.85 8.16 -4.21
CA LYS A 44 -6.28 7.90 -4.05
C LYS A 44 -6.90 8.97 -3.14
N PHE A 45 -7.94 9.64 -3.65
CA PHE A 45 -8.64 10.71 -2.93
C PHE A 45 -10.13 10.40 -2.80
N GLY A 46 -10.58 10.04 -1.60
CA GLY A 46 -11.99 9.70 -1.32
C GLY A 46 -12.82 10.86 -0.76
N HIS A 47 -14.11 10.93 -1.11
CA HIS A 47 -15.09 11.79 -0.44
C HIS A 47 -16.51 11.21 -0.48
N VAL A 48 -17.37 11.65 0.46
CA VAL A 48 -18.76 11.17 0.57
C VAL A 48 -19.74 11.86 -0.37
N GLY A 49 -19.44 13.09 -0.81
CA GLY A 49 -20.36 13.90 -1.60
C GLY A 49 -20.77 13.29 -2.94
N ALA A 50 -22.01 13.58 -3.35
CA ALA A 50 -22.58 13.17 -4.63
C ALA A 50 -21.93 13.94 -5.81
N PRO A 51 -22.10 13.48 -7.07
CA PRO A 51 -21.60 14.20 -8.24
C PRO A 51 -22.11 15.64 -8.30
N GLY A 52 -21.24 16.59 -8.65
CA GLY A 52 -21.55 18.02 -8.70
C GLY A 52 -21.67 18.72 -7.32
N SER A 53 -21.52 17.99 -6.22
CA SER A 53 -21.43 18.62 -4.89
C SER A 53 -20.14 19.43 -4.73
N LEU A 54 -20.09 20.32 -3.73
CA LEU A 54 -18.87 21.06 -3.38
C LEU A 54 -17.69 20.12 -3.06
N PHE A 55 -17.96 18.94 -2.50
CA PHE A 55 -16.93 17.93 -2.24
C PHE A 55 -16.31 17.43 -3.54
N ALA A 56 -17.16 17.07 -4.51
CA ALA A 56 -16.72 16.60 -5.82
C ALA A 56 -15.91 17.67 -6.56
N LEU A 57 -16.47 18.88 -6.66
CA LEU A 57 -15.82 20.00 -7.35
C LEU A 57 -14.46 20.36 -6.72
N SER A 58 -14.37 20.33 -5.39
CA SER A 58 -13.12 20.65 -4.69
C SER A 58 -12.05 19.57 -4.88
N ALA A 59 -12.44 18.29 -4.85
CA ALA A 59 -11.52 17.17 -5.05
C ALA A 59 -11.02 17.09 -6.50
N GLU A 60 -11.90 17.32 -7.47
CA GLU A 60 -11.58 17.40 -8.90
C GLU A 60 -10.63 18.57 -9.18
N GLU A 61 -10.91 19.75 -8.63
CA GLU A 61 -10.02 20.92 -8.79
C GLU A 61 -8.65 20.70 -8.14
N PHE A 62 -8.60 20.01 -6.99
CA PHE A 62 -7.34 19.60 -6.38
C PHE A 62 -6.55 18.65 -7.30
N SER A 63 -7.19 17.61 -7.84
CA SER A 63 -6.58 16.68 -8.80
C SER A 63 -5.99 17.43 -9.98
N ARG A 64 -6.78 18.30 -10.64
CA ARG A 64 -6.32 19.13 -11.77
C ARG A 64 -5.06 19.94 -11.43
N ARG A 65 -5.06 20.65 -10.30
CA ARG A 65 -3.92 21.50 -9.90
C ARG A 65 -2.66 20.69 -9.59
N VAL A 66 -2.80 19.51 -8.99
CA VAL A 66 -1.67 18.64 -8.70
C VAL A 66 -1.06 18.11 -9.99
N GLU A 67 -1.89 17.63 -10.91
CA GLU A 67 -1.45 17.07 -12.19
C GLU A 67 -0.82 18.14 -13.09
N GLU A 68 -1.36 19.37 -13.11
CA GLU A 68 -0.75 20.52 -13.81
C GLU A 68 0.60 20.92 -13.22
N LYS A 69 0.76 20.84 -11.89
CA LYS A 69 2.01 21.17 -11.21
C LYS A 69 3.08 20.10 -11.38
N TYR A 70 2.68 18.84 -11.53
CA TYR A 70 3.56 17.68 -11.63
C TYR A 70 3.25 16.84 -12.89
N PRO A 71 3.40 17.42 -14.09
CA PRO A 71 2.97 16.80 -15.34
C PRO A 71 3.70 15.46 -15.56
N GLY A 72 2.92 14.39 -15.75
CA GLY A 72 3.43 13.04 -15.97
C GLY A 72 4.13 12.40 -14.77
N ARG A 73 4.03 13.00 -13.57
CA ARG A 73 4.69 12.50 -12.35
C ARG A 73 3.71 12.10 -11.26
N VAL A 74 2.53 12.72 -11.22
CA VAL A 74 1.48 12.43 -10.23
C VAL A 74 0.15 12.31 -10.95
N GLN A 75 -0.67 11.34 -10.54
CA GLN A 75 -2.05 11.16 -10.97
C GLN A 75 -2.92 11.09 -9.72
N VAL A 76 -3.98 11.90 -9.65
CA VAL A 76 -4.90 11.89 -8.50
C VAL A 76 -6.21 11.24 -8.93
N ASN A 77 -6.50 10.08 -8.37
CA ASN A 77 -7.74 9.35 -8.61
C ASN A 77 -8.79 9.73 -7.57
N VAL A 78 -9.82 10.44 -7.99
CA VAL A 78 -10.92 10.90 -7.12
C VAL A 78 -12.04 9.86 -7.06
N PHE A 79 -12.43 9.47 -5.85
CA PHE A 79 -13.49 8.51 -5.56
C PHE A 79 -14.61 9.16 -4.75
N GLY A 80 -15.61 9.70 -5.46
CA GLY A 80 -16.78 10.32 -4.85
C GLY A 80 -17.87 9.34 -4.42
N SER A 81 -18.99 9.88 -3.93
CA SER A 81 -20.19 9.11 -3.56
C SER A 81 -19.93 7.94 -2.60
N SER A 82 -18.97 8.10 -1.67
CA SER A 82 -18.62 7.06 -0.69
C SER A 82 -18.20 5.72 -1.31
N GLN A 83 -17.66 5.71 -2.54
CA GLN A 83 -17.20 4.48 -3.21
C GLN A 83 -16.15 3.70 -2.41
N LEU A 84 -15.36 4.41 -1.57
CA LEU A 84 -14.35 3.80 -0.70
C LEU A 84 -14.85 3.58 0.73
N GLY A 85 -16.14 3.77 0.99
CA GLY A 85 -16.77 3.79 2.32
C GLY A 85 -17.19 5.18 2.77
N GLY A 86 -17.96 5.25 3.86
CA GLY A 86 -18.23 6.49 4.57
C GLY A 86 -17.01 7.02 5.32
N ASP A 87 -17.13 8.20 5.93
CA ASP A 87 -15.99 8.92 6.52
C ASP A 87 -15.22 8.11 7.57
N GLU A 88 -15.90 7.34 8.41
CA GLU A 88 -15.24 6.48 9.40
C GLU A 88 -14.28 5.48 8.76
N LEU A 89 -14.75 4.78 7.73
CA LEU A 89 -13.93 3.78 7.04
C LEU A 89 -12.80 4.45 6.27
N MET A 90 -13.04 5.62 5.67
CA MET A 90 -11.99 6.37 4.98
C MET A 90 -10.91 6.88 5.94
N LEU A 91 -11.27 7.39 7.12
CA LEU A 91 -10.30 7.77 8.16
C LEU A 91 -9.48 6.57 8.64
N GLN A 92 -10.09 5.40 8.78
CA GLN A 92 -9.34 4.18 9.11
C GLN A 92 -8.35 3.81 8.00
N LYS A 93 -8.76 3.89 6.73
CA LYS A 93 -7.89 3.63 5.58
C LYS A 93 -6.73 4.61 5.49
N LEU A 94 -6.96 5.89 5.78
CA LEU A 94 -5.91 6.91 5.90
C LEU A 94 -4.89 6.52 6.98
N LYS A 95 -5.37 6.16 8.18
CA LYS A 95 -4.51 5.74 9.30
C LYS A 95 -3.67 4.50 8.95
N LEU A 96 -4.22 3.59 8.16
CA LEU A 96 -3.53 2.39 7.68
C LEU A 96 -2.64 2.63 6.45
N GLY A 97 -2.66 3.82 5.85
CA GLY A 97 -1.90 4.14 4.64
C GLY A 97 -2.40 3.44 3.37
N THR A 98 -3.66 3.01 3.36
CA THR A 98 -4.30 2.33 2.20
C THR A 98 -5.15 3.28 1.34
N LEU A 99 -5.40 4.48 1.87
CA LEU A 99 -5.94 5.65 1.21
C LEU A 99 -4.96 6.80 1.45
N ASP A 100 -4.73 7.66 0.46
CA ASP A 100 -3.76 8.74 0.55
C ASP A 100 -4.40 10.04 1.03
N LEU A 101 -5.60 10.34 0.54
CA LEU A 101 -6.35 11.57 0.83
C LEU A 101 -7.83 11.25 1.10
N ALA A 102 -8.43 11.96 2.04
CA ALA A 102 -9.87 11.98 2.23
C ALA A 102 -10.35 13.41 2.49
N LEU A 103 -11.52 13.74 1.94
CA LEU A 103 -12.27 14.94 2.28
C LEU A 103 -13.48 14.50 3.10
N PRO A 104 -13.31 14.35 4.43
CA PRO A 104 -14.40 13.92 5.30
C PRO A 104 -15.47 15.01 5.41
N SER A 105 -16.69 14.62 5.75
CA SER A 105 -17.73 15.56 6.18
C SER A 105 -17.52 15.97 7.65
N THR A 106 -18.60 16.40 8.31
CA THR A 106 -18.65 16.92 9.68
C THR A 106 -18.58 15.78 10.72
N ILE A 107 -17.59 14.90 10.62
CA ILE A 107 -17.44 13.76 11.55
C ILE A 107 -16.31 13.95 12.57
N MET A 108 -15.56 15.05 12.50
CA MET A 108 -14.34 15.20 13.28
C MET A 108 -14.63 15.45 14.76
N SER A 109 -15.71 16.15 15.11
CA SER A 109 -16.17 16.31 16.50
C SER A 109 -16.42 14.98 17.22
N SER A 110 -16.90 13.96 16.49
CA SER A 110 -17.13 12.61 17.02
C SER A 110 -15.85 11.81 17.28
N ARG A 111 -14.71 12.25 16.72
CA ARG A 111 -13.41 11.58 16.86
C ARG A 111 -12.53 12.28 17.88
N VAL A 112 -12.58 13.61 17.90
CA VAL A 112 -11.79 14.44 18.79
C VAL A 112 -12.68 15.60 19.24
N GLU A 113 -12.98 15.64 20.53
CA GLU A 113 -13.90 16.62 21.15
C GLU A 113 -13.57 18.07 20.77
N LEU A 114 -12.27 18.41 20.66
CA LEU A 114 -11.81 19.75 20.30
C LEU A 114 -12.33 20.22 18.94
N PHE A 115 -12.59 19.32 17.98
CA PHE A 115 -13.15 19.69 16.69
C PHE A 115 -14.60 20.16 16.77
N GLY A 116 -15.31 19.89 17.88
CA GLY A 116 -16.68 20.37 18.10
C GLY A 116 -16.81 21.90 18.13
N ILE A 117 -15.73 22.67 18.24
CA ILE A 117 -15.79 24.13 18.14
C ILE A 117 -16.08 24.64 16.72
N PHE A 118 -15.94 23.79 15.70
CA PHE A 118 -16.12 24.13 14.29
C PHE A 118 -17.43 23.60 13.69
N GLU A 119 -18.31 23.04 14.53
CA GLU A 119 -19.58 22.41 14.13
C GLU A 119 -20.78 23.08 14.82
#